data_AF-A0AAF0MAX2-F1
#
_entry.id   AF-A0AAF0MAX2-F1
#
_cell.length_a   1.000
_cell.length_b   1.000
_cell.length_c   1.000
_cell.angle_alpha   90.00
_cell.angle_beta   90.00
_cell.angle_gamma   90.00
#
_symmetry.space_group_name_H-M   'P 1'
#
loop_
_entity.id
_entity.type
_entity.pdbx_description
1 polymer ?
#
loop_
_entity_poly.entity_id
_entity_poly.type
_entity_poly.pdbx_seq_one_letter_code
_entity_poly.pdbx_strand_id
1 'polypeptide(L)'
;MLTLVRDNDQLIDGEFFGVPFGAAADPAQAVLRIDFFDSGEATVVLDPSVIGVSEAFDRLFGPEVAVPSIGTRDDDLAAYRVQSLLLAFLDTLPAPGTAELRQQAEAVRAVHETAPRIWDVVLAETPRTDFPDGPLPGSLAYRTDQAPLAGEVLVWMLDGRIDSVELPWFTTEMPAELPRPDQLIRAADEGDGGHGVR
;
A
#
# COMPACT_ATOMS: atom_id res chain seq x y z
N MET A 1 8.01 4.27 19.82
CA MET A 1 8.28 5.24 18.74
C MET A 1 9.77 5.54 18.77
N LEU A 2 10.53 4.97 17.83
CA LEU A 2 11.97 5.22 17.71
C LEU A 2 12.14 6.56 16.97
N THR A 3 12.62 7.59 17.67
CA THR A 3 12.89 8.90 17.05
C THR A 3 14.37 8.95 16.73
N LEU A 4 14.72 8.76 15.45
CA LEU A 4 16.12 8.67 15.00
C LEU A 4 16.75 10.05 14.76
N VAL A 5 15.95 11.07 14.43
CA VAL A 5 16.41 12.42 14.05
C VAL A 5 15.44 13.45 14.64
N ARG A 6 15.97 14.54 15.23
CA ARG A 6 15.16 15.65 15.77
C ARG A 6 15.28 16.93 14.94
N ASP A 7 16.47 17.16 14.38
CA ASP A 7 16.80 18.37 13.66
C ASP A 7 17.04 18.02 12.19
N ASN A 8 16.32 18.71 11.31
CA ASN A 8 16.43 18.60 9.85
C ASN A 8 16.95 19.95 9.40
N ASP A 9 18.21 19.98 8.98
CA ASP A 9 18.82 21.17 8.43
C ASP A 9 18.78 21.08 6.90
N GLN A 10 18.09 22.06 6.29
CA GLN A 10 18.11 22.25 4.86
C GLN A 10 19.40 23.00 4.49
N LEU A 11 20.23 22.38 3.65
CA LEU A 11 21.37 23.06 3.03
C LEU A 11 20.95 23.69 1.69
N ILE A 12 21.89 24.43 1.09
CA ILE A 12 21.74 25.01 -0.25
C ILE A 12 21.38 23.87 -1.24
N ASP A 13 20.51 24.15 -2.20
CA ASP A 13 20.06 23.22 -3.25
C ASP A 13 19.18 22.04 -2.79
N GLY A 14 18.53 22.13 -1.61
CA GLY A 14 17.50 21.16 -1.22
C GLY A 14 18.04 19.88 -0.61
N GLU A 15 19.32 19.83 -0.24
CA GLU A 15 19.89 18.72 0.52
C GLU A 15 19.34 18.70 1.96
N PHE A 16 18.92 17.51 2.41
CA PHE A 16 18.50 17.23 3.77
C PHE A 16 19.43 16.19 4.39
N PHE A 17 19.79 16.38 5.65
CA PHE A 17 20.46 15.33 6.40
C PHE A 17 19.86 15.14 7.79
N GLY A 18 19.94 13.90 8.27
CA GLY A 18 19.56 13.53 9.63
C GLY A 18 20.80 13.06 10.39
N VAL A 19 21.00 13.59 11.59
CA VAL A 19 22.05 13.18 12.53
C VAL A 19 21.47 12.38 13.70
N PRO A 20 22.28 11.52 14.35
CA PRO A 20 21.83 10.79 15.54
C PRO A 20 21.37 11.71 16.67
N PHE A 21 20.42 11.23 17.47
CA PHE A 21 19.91 11.98 18.63
C PHE A 21 21.04 12.38 19.59
N GLY A 22 21.21 13.68 19.81
CA GLY A 22 22.23 14.25 20.70
C GLY A 22 23.59 14.54 20.05
N ALA A 23 23.74 14.27 18.74
CA ALA A 23 24.90 14.71 17.96
C ALA A 23 24.78 16.19 17.57
N ALA A 24 25.91 16.79 17.18
CA ALA A 24 25.89 18.11 16.56
C ALA A 24 25.33 18.01 15.14
N ALA A 25 24.71 19.09 14.65
CA ALA A 25 24.29 19.23 13.26
C ALA A 25 25.51 19.40 12.33
N ASP A 26 26.23 18.30 12.12
CA ASP A 26 27.39 18.22 11.25
C ASP A 26 27.06 17.27 10.08
N PRO A 27 27.08 17.74 8.82
CA PRO A 27 26.88 16.89 7.65
C PRO A 27 27.85 15.71 7.57
N ALA A 28 29.05 15.83 8.14
CA ALA A 28 30.01 14.72 8.22
C ALA A 28 29.56 13.58 9.15
N GLN A 29 28.53 13.81 9.97
CA GLN A 29 27.92 12.83 10.88
C GLN A 29 26.51 12.42 10.44
N ALA A 30 26.10 12.78 9.21
CA ALA A 30 24.81 12.42 8.67
C ALA A 30 24.65 10.89 8.55
N VAL A 31 23.57 10.37 9.11
CA VAL A 31 23.18 8.95 8.99
C VAL A 31 22.12 8.72 7.91
N LEU A 32 21.45 9.80 7.50
CA LEU A 32 20.55 9.87 6.36
C LEU A 32 20.90 11.16 5.60
N ARG A 33 21.07 11.07 4.28
CA ARG A 33 21.15 12.22 3.37
C ARG A 33 20.15 12.04 2.24
N ILE A 34 19.41 13.09 1.94
CA ILE A 34 18.50 13.17 0.79
C ILE A 34 18.95 14.36 -0.05
N ASP A 35 19.35 14.10 -1.28
CA ASP A 35 19.86 15.11 -2.22
C ASP A 35 18.87 15.24 -3.37
N PHE A 36 18.28 16.43 -3.53
CA PHE A 36 17.36 16.75 -4.62
C PHE A 36 18.09 17.60 -5.65
N PHE A 37 18.73 16.95 -6.62
CA PHE A 37 19.38 17.69 -7.71
C PHE A 37 18.31 18.23 -8.68
N ASP A 38 18.65 19.28 -9.43
CA ASP A 38 17.77 19.92 -10.43
C ASP A 38 17.42 19.00 -11.63
N SER A 39 17.86 17.74 -11.61
CA SER A 39 17.73 16.74 -12.66
C SER A 39 16.50 15.83 -12.56
N GLY A 40 15.62 16.02 -11.57
CA GLY A 40 14.45 15.17 -11.37
C GLY A 40 14.76 13.81 -10.73
N GLU A 41 15.99 13.63 -10.25
CA GLU A 41 16.44 12.46 -9.49
C GLU A 41 16.71 12.88 -8.04
N ALA A 42 16.26 12.09 -7.07
CA ALA A 42 16.65 12.28 -5.67
C ALA A 42 17.52 11.11 -5.22
N THR A 43 18.63 11.42 -4.56
CA THR A 43 19.54 10.40 -4.00
C THR A 43 19.30 10.29 -2.50
N VAL A 44 19.04 9.07 -2.02
CA VAL A 44 18.95 8.76 -0.58
C VAL A 44 20.15 7.94 -0.17
N VAL A 45 20.96 8.44 0.76
CA VAL A 45 22.12 7.75 1.33
C VAL A 45 21.86 7.44 2.79
N LEU A 46 22.04 6.18 3.17
CA LEU A 46 21.95 5.70 4.55
C LEU A 46 23.33 5.18 4.99
N ASP A 47 23.74 5.47 6.22
CA ASP A 47 24.94 4.86 6.82
C ASP A 47 24.53 3.63 7.67
N PRO A 48 24.69 2.40 7.14
CA PRO A 48 24.29 1.19 7.85
C PRO A 48 25.22 0.84 9.01
N SER A 49 26.38 1.51 9.15
CA SER A 49 27.26 1.33 10.30
C SER A 49 26.68 1.95 11.58
N VAL A 50 25.71 2.87 11.42
CA VAL A 50 25.05 3.59 12.52
C VAL A 50 23.57 3.22 12.62
N ILE A 51 22.90 2.99 11.49
CA ILE A 51 21.49 2.59 11.45
C ILE A 51 21.37 1.10 11.11
N GLY A 52 20.74 0.34 11.99
CA GLY A 52 20.32 -1.02 11.66
C GLY A 52 19.26 -0.99 10.57
N VAL A 53 19.58 -1.54 9.40
CA VAL A 53 18.64 -1.72 8.30
C VAL A 53 17.92 -3.06 8.47
N SER A 54 16.60 -3.07 8.27
CA SER A 54 15.84 -4.33 8.35
C SER A 54 16.00 -5.13 7.06
N GLU A 55 15.93 -6.46 7.15
CA GLU A 55 15.96 -7.35 5.98
C GLU A 55 14.87 -7.00 4.94
N ALA A 56 13.71 -6.55 5.43
CA ALA A 56 12.62 -6.09 4.57
C ALA A 56 12.98 -4.82 3.80
N PHE A 57 13.72 -3.90 4.41
CA PHE A 57 14.20 -2.68 3.76
C PHE A 57 15.29 -3.01 2.72
N ASP A 58 16.28 -3.82 3.07
CA ASP A 58 17.36 -4.22 2.15
C ASP A 58 16.82 -4.90 0.89
N ARG A 59 15.78 -5.74 1.02
CA ARG A 59 15.14 -6.39 -0.12
C ARG A 59 14.44 -5.41 -1.07
N LEU A 60 13.95 -4.29 -0.55
CA LEU A 60 13.14 -3.32 -1.30
C LEU A 60 13.96 -2.12 -1.83
N PHE A 61 15.02 -1.73 -1.12
CA PHE A 61 15.77 -0.50 -1.39
C PHE A 61 17.30 -0.68 -1.28
N GLY A 62 17.78 -1.93 -1.22
CA GLY A 62 19.21 -2.23 -1.15
C GLY A 62 19.99 -1.84 -2.41
N PRO A 63 21.33 -1.88 -2.36
CA PRO A 63 22.24 -1.33 -3.39
C PRO A 63 22.12 -1.95 -4.79
N GLU A 64 21.42 -3.07 -4.94
CA GLU A 64 21.19 -3.77 -6.22
C GLU A 64 19.71 -3.77 -6.65
N VAL A 65 18.83 -3.14 -5.87
CA VAL A 65 17.40 -3.05 -6.19
C VAL A 65 17.16 -1.79 -7.00
N ALA A 66 16.67 -1.96 -8.23
CA ALA A 66 16.19 -0.84 -9.02
C ALA A 66 14.95 -0.23 -8.33
N VAL A 67 15.10 0.96 -7.75
CA VAL A 67 14.00 1.68 -7.11
C VAL A 67 13.27 2.49 -8.18
N PRO A 68 12.00 2.16 -8.52
CA PRO A 68 11.23 2.99 -9.43
C PRO A 68 10.94 4.36 -8.79
N SER A 69 10.65 5.34 -9.65
CA SER A 69 10.39 6.75 -9.35
C SER A 69 9.76 7.05 -7.99
N ILE A 70 10.25 8.10 -7.32
CA ILE A 70 9.60 8.73 -6.17
C ILE A 70 8.32 9.42 -6.66
N GLY A 71 7.16 8.92 -6.20
CA GLY A 71 5.85 9.54 -6.42
C GLY A 71 5.52 10.57 -5.35
N THR A 72 4.48 11.37 -5.58
CA THR A 72 3.86 12.16 -4.51
C THR A 72 3.09 11.22 -3.58
N ARG A 73 3.19 11.48 -2.26
CA ARG A 73 2.67 10.64 -1.17
C ARG A 73 1.21 10.16 -1.34
N ASP A 74 0.39 10.90 -2.08
CA ASP A 74 -1.04 10.61 -2.27
C ASP A 74 -1.29 9.50 -3.30
N ASP A 75 -0.55 9.47 -4.42
CA ASP A 75 -0.69 8.44 -5.45
C ASP A 75 -0.11 7.09 -4.97
N ASP A 76 1.03 7.15 -4.28
CA ASP A 76 1.65 5.99 -3.64
C ASP A 76 0.75 5.42 -2.52
N LEU A 77 0.02 6.27 -1.80
CA LEU A 77 -0.89 5.84 -0.75
C LEU A 77 -2.10 5.11 -1.33
N ALA A 78 -2.69 5.60 -2.43
CA ALA A 78 -3.83 4.92 -3.07
C ALA A 78 -3.43 3.54 -3.61
N ALA A 79 -2.31 3.45 -4.33
CA ALA A 79 -1.80 2.17 -4.83
C ALA A 79 -1.49 1.19 -3.69
N TYR A 80 -0.84 1.66 -2.62
CA TYR A 80 -0.56 0.86 -1.42
C TYR A 80 -1.85 0.39 -0.72
N ARG A 81 -2.85 1.26 -0.61
CA ARG A 81 -4.15 0.92 0.00
C ARG A 81 -4.88 -0.12 -0.85
N VAL A 82 -4.94 0.05 -2.17
CA VAL A 82 -5.55 -0.93 -3.08
C VAL A 82 -4.81 -2.28 -3.03
N GLN A 83 -3.47 -2.27 -3.04
CA GLN A 83 -2.69 -3.49 -2.85
C GLN A 83 -3.04 -4.19 -1.53
N SER A 84 -3.15 -3.44 -0.42
CA SER A 84 -3.53 -3.98 0.89
C SER A 84 -4.93 -4.60 0.86
N LEU A 85 -5.88 -3.97 0.16
CA LEU A 85 -7.24 -4.49 -0.03
C LEU A 85 -7.25 -5.79 -0.83
N LEU A 86 -6.50 -5.83 -1.93
CA LEU A 86 -6.37 -7.02 -2.77
C LEU A 86 -5.81 -8.18 -1.95
N LEU A 87 -4.69 -7.98 -1.26
CA LEU A 87 -4.08 -9.04 -0.43
C LEU A 87 -5.04 -9.55 0.65
N ALA A 88 -5.76 -8.65 1.33
CA ALA A 88 -6.74 -9.04 2.33
C ALA A 88 -7.96 -9.77 1.72
N PHE A 89 -8.38 -9.38 0.51
CA PHE A 89 -9.48 -10.03 -0.21
C PHE A 89 -9.08 -11.43 -0.68
N LEU A 90 -7.85 -11.61 -1.18
CA LEU A 90 -7.35 -12.91 -1.63
C LEU A 90 -7.28 -13.93 -0.49
N ASP A 91 -7.09 -13.49 0.76
CA ASP A 91 -7.16 -14.36 1.95
C ASP A 91 -8.58 -14.93 2.19
N THR A 92 -9.61 -14.38 1.53
CA THR A 92 -11.00 -14.84 1.63
C THR A 92 -11.36 -15.87 0.56
N LEU A 93 -10.51 -16.03 -0.46
CA LEU A 93 -10.72 -16.97 -1.55
C LEU A 93 -10.35 -18.41 -1.14
N PRO A 94 -10.97 -19.43 -1.76
CA PRO A 94 -10.49 -20.80 -1.63
C PRO A 94 -9.04 -20.94 -2.13
N ALA A 95 -8.23 -21.73 -1.42
CA ALA A 95 -6.77 -21.80 -1.62
C ALA A 95 -6.27 -22.20 -3.04
N PRO A 96 -6.95 -23.04 -3.85
CA PRO A 96 -6.43 -23.39 -5.18
C PRO A 96 -6.45 -22.20 -6.14
N GLY A 97 -5.31 -21.88 -6.76
CA GLY A 97 -5.20 -20.87 -7.83
C GLY A 97 -4.95 -19.43 -7.36
N THR A 98 -4.75 -19.19 -6.06
CA THR A 98 -4.53 -17.82 -5.54
C THR A 98 -3.08 -17.35 -5.61
N ALA A 99 -2.13 -18.21 -5.97
CA ALA A 99 -0.70 -17.87 -5.99
C ALA A 99 -0.39 -16.83 -7.08
N GLU A 100 -0.93 -17.01 -8.27
CA GLU A 100 -0.79 -16.07 -9.38
C GLU A 100 -1.55 -14.76 -9.09
N LEU A 101 -2.73 -14.83 -8.49
CA LEU A 101 -3.46 -13.63 -8.03
C LEU A 101 -2.67 -12.85 -6.98
N ARG A 102 -1.98 -13.53 -6.07
CA ARG A 102 -1.12 -12.88 -5.07
C ARG A 102 0.07 -12.18 -5.72
N GLN A 103 0.71 -12.81 -6.72
CA GLN A 103 1.75 -12.15 -7.52
C GLN A 103 1.21 -10.91 -8.23
N GLN A 104 -0.01 -10.97 -8.78
CA GLN A 104 -0.65 -9.80 -9.38
C GLN A 104 -0.91 -8.68 -8.35
N ALA A 105 -1.47 -9.00 -7.17
CA ALA A 105 -1.67 -8.02 -6.11
C ALA A 105 -0.35 -7.38 -5.60
N GLU A 106 0.73 -8.15 -5.52
CA GLU A 106 2.07 -7.65 -5.18
C GLU A 106 2.68 -6.79 -6.29
N ALA A 107 2.22 -6.93 -7.53
CA ALA A 107 2.70 -6.22 -8.70
C ALA A 107 1.91 -4.94 -9.04
N VAL A 108 1.02 -4.47 -8.17
CA VAL A 108 0.32 -3.18 -8.34
C VAL A 108 1.36 -2.05 -8.40
N ARG A 109 1.32 -1.29 -9.49
CA ARG A 109 2.21 -0.13 -9.71
C ARG A 109 1.51 1.20 -9.50
N ALA A 110 0.28 1.29 -9.96
CA ALA A 110 -0.53 2.49 -9.88
C ALA A 110 -2.01 2.10 -9.88
N VAL A 111 -2.85 3.06 -9.50
CA VAL A 111 -4.30 2.94 -9.60
C VAL A 111 -4.88 4.23 -10.16
N HIS A 112 -5.99 4.12 -10.87
CA HIS A 112 -6.69 5.27 -11.43
C HIS A 112 -8.15 5.21 -11.02
N GLU A 113 -8.65 6.23 -10.33
CA GLU A 113 -10.08 6.33 -10.06
C GLU A 113 -10.82 6.63 -11.37
N THR A 114 -11.63 5.68 -11.83
CA THR A 114 -12.37 5.78 -13.10
C THR A 114 -13.85 6.12 -12.89
N ALA A 115 -14.37 5.81 -11.72
CA ALA A 115 -15.69 6.21 -11.25
C ALA A 115 -15.66 6.32 -9.72
N PRO A 116 -16.67 6.95 -9.09
CA PRO A 116 -16.72 7.02 -7.64
C PRO A 116 -16.59 5.64 -7.02
N ARG A 117 -15.52 5.45 -6.23
CA ARG A 117 -15.21 4.19 -5.55
C ARG A 117 -14.84 3.01 -6.47
N ILE A 118 -14.40 3.29 -7.70
CA ILE A 118 -13.85 2.30 -8.64
C ILE A 118 -12.45 2.73 -9.04
N TRP A 119 -11.48 1.83 -8.83
CA TRP A 119 -10.09 2.03 -9.22
C TRP A 119 -9.64 0.97 -10.21
N ASP A 120 -9.23 1.40 -11.40
CA ASP A 120 -8.50 0.57 -12.33
C ASP A 120 -7.11 0.28 -11.75
N VAL A 121 -6.66 -0.96 -11.86
CA VAL A 121 -5.40 -1.46 -11.30
C VAL A 121 -4.36 -1.58 -12.41
N VAL A 122 -3.28 -0.83 -12.30
CA VAL A 122 -2.15 -0.93 -13.22
C VAL A 122 -1.12 -1.90 -12.63
N LEU A 123 -0.94 -3.04 -13.29
CA LEU A 123 -0.03 -4.10 -12.87
C LEU A 123 1.30 -4.05 -13.62
N ALA A 124 2.38 -4.50 -12.96
CA ALA A 124 3.56 -4.98 -13.66
C ALA A 124 3.25 -6.30 -14.41
N GLU A 125 4.14 -6.67 -15.34
CA GLU A 125 4.05 -7.97 -15.99
C GLU A 125 4.09 -9.11 -14.97
N THR A 126 3.04 -9.92 -14.99
CA THR A 126 2.76 -11.03 -14.07
C THR A 126 2.06 -12.17 -14.81
N PRO A 127 2.12 -13.41 -14.33
CA PRO A 127 1.36 -14.52 -14.90
C PRO A 127 -0.14 -14.24 -14.90
N ARG A 128 -0.82 -14.66 -15.97
CA ARG A 128 -2.30 -14.67 -16.04
C ARG A 128 -2.85 -15.84 -15.24
N THR A 129 -4.11 -15.73 -14.82
CA THR A 129 -4.84 -16.79 -14.14
C THR A 129 -5.98 -17.32 -15.00
N ASP A 130 -6.52 -18.49 -14.64
CA ASP A 130 -7.69 -19.09 -15.30
C ASP A 130 -9.01 -18.62 -14.66
N PHE A 131 -9.00 -17.60 -13.79
CA PHE A 131 -10.23 -17.04 -13.25
C PHE A 131 -11.05 -16.38 -14.38
N PRO A 132 -12.38 -16.57 -14.39
CA PRO A 132 -13.23 -15.96 -15.40
C PRO A 132 -13.27 -14.43 -15.24
N ASP A 133 -13.54 -13.74 -16.34
CA ASP A 133 -13.84 -12.30 -16.31
C ASP A 133 -15.05 -12.01 -15.43
N GLY A 134 -15.01 -10.87 -14.74
CA GLY A 134 -16.04 -10.47 -13.78
C GLY A 134 -15.55 -10.48 -12.32
N PRO A 135 -16.46 -10.41 -11.34
CA PRO A 135 -16.09 -10.27 -9.95
C PRO A 135 -15.56 -11.60 -9.39
N LEU A 136 -14.43 -11.54 -8.68
CA LEU A 136 -13.87 -12.69 -7.97
C LEU A 136 -14.79 -13.15 -6.84
N PRO A 137 -14.89 -14.47 -6.59
CA PRO A 137 -15.76 -15.02 -5.55
C PRO A 137 -15.10 -14.92 -4.17
N GLY A 138 -15.09 -13.74 -3.57
CA GLY A 138 -14.58 -13.47 -2.21
C GLY A 138 -15.58 -12.71 -1.35
N SER A 139 -15.27 -12.57 -0.07
CA SER A 139 -16.14 -11.87 0.89
C SER A 139 -15.28 -11.06 1.86
N LEU A 140 -15.20 -9.76 1.59
CA LEU A 140 -14.49 -8.80 2.41
C LEU A 140 -15.37 -7.56 2.55
N ALA A 141 -15.76 -7.24 3.78
CA ALA A 141 -16.49 -6.02 4.08
C ALA A 141 -15.54 -4.97 4.67
N TYR A 142 -16.00 -3.72 4.73
CA TYR A 142 -15.27 -2.67 5.43
C TYR A 142 -16.19 -1.81 6.29
N ARG A 143 -15.62 -1.30 7.38
CA ARG A 143 -16.23 -0.29 8.25
C ARG A 143 -15.62 1.08 8.01
N THR A 144 -16.26 2.10 8.55
CA THR A 144 -15.67 3.44 8.69
C THR A 144 -15.72 3.85 10.16
N ASP A 145 -15.14 4.99 10.48
CA ASP A 145 -15.23 5.54 11.84
C ASP A 145 -16.69 5.94 12.22
N GLN A 146 -17.59 6.03 11.23
CA GLN A 146 -19.00 6.41 11.40
C GLN A 146 -19.98 5.23 11.28
N ALA A 147 -19.58 4.12 10.66
CA ALA A 147 -20.47 2.98 10.40
C ALA A 147 -19.74 1.64 10.60
N PRO A 148 -20.29 0.73 11.43
CA PRO A 148 -19.68 -0.58 11.70
C PRO A 148 -19.71 -1.53 10.50
N LEU A 149 -20.59 -1.28 9.53
CA LEU A 149 -20.63 -1.94 8.24
C LEU A 149 -20.93 -0.86 7.19
N ALA A 150 -19.91 -0.44 6.45
CA ALA A 150 -19.99 0.67 5.52
C ALA A 150 -20.16 0.21 4.06
N GLY A 151 -19.58 -0.94 3.71
CA GLY A 151 -19.65 -1.50 2.36
C GLY A 151 -18.88 -2.80 2.22
N GLU A 152 -18.65 -3.20 0.98
CA GLU A 152 -17.89 -4.40 0.62
C GLU A 152 -16.77 -4.09 -0.38
N VAL A 153 -15.81 -4.99 -0.50
CA VAL A 153 -14.72 -4.90 -1.47
C VAL A 153 -15.00 -5.92 -2.56
N LEU A 154 -15.14 -5.43 -3.79
CA LEU A 154 -15.26 -6.25 -4.99
C LEU A 154 -13.95 -6.14 -5.79
N VAL A 155 -13.45 -7.27 -6.27
CA VAL A 155 -12.27 -7.35 -7.12
C VAL A 155 -12.69 -7.92 -8.46
N TRP A 156 -12.43 -7.20 -9.53
CA TRP A 156 -12.84 -7.55 -10.89
C TRP A 156 -11.66 -8.09 -11.69
N MET A 157 -11.95 -9.11 -12.51
CA MET A 157 -11.01 -9.74 -13.43
C MET A 157 -11.34 -9.39 -14.88
N LEU A 158 -10.29 -9.22 -15.68
CA LEU A 158 -10.37 -9.13 -17.12
C LEU A 158 -9.15 -9.82 -17.75
N ASP A 159 -9.38 -10.72 -18.70
CA ASP A 159 -8.35 -11.42 -19.49
C ASP A 159 -7.28 -12.11 -18.62
N GLY A 160 -7.74 -12.73 -17.52
CA GLY A 160 -6.90 -13.45 -16.55
C GLY A 160 -6.06 -12.55 -15.64
N ARG A 161 -6.35 -11.24 -15.58
CA ARG A 161 -5.68 -10.26 -14.71
C ARG A 161 -6.67 -9.55 -13.78
N ILE A 162 -6.22 -9.15 -12.60
CA ILE A 162 -6.93 -8.18 -11.76
C ILE A 162 -7.01 -6.87 -12.55
N ASP A 163 -8.24 -6.43 -12.80
CA ASP A 163 -8.56 -5.28 -13.63
C ASP A 163 -8.87 -4.06 -12.76
N SER A 164 -9.79 -4.23 -11.80
CA SER A 164 -10.29 -3.12 -11.01
C SER A 164 -10.71 -3.56 -9.60
N VAL A 165 -10.72 -2.59 -8.69
CA VAL A 165 -11.28 -2.72 -7.34
C VAL A 165 -12.43 -1.75 -7.18
N GLU A 166 -13.58 -2.26 -6.75
CA GLU A 166 -14.78 -1.47 -6.50
C GLU A 166 -15.17 -1.57 -5.02
N LEU A 167 -15.54 -0.43 -4.43
CA LEU A 167 -15.98 -0.34 -3.04
C LEU A 167 -17.41 0.19 -2.99
N PRO A 168 -18.42 -0.62 -3.33
CA PRO A 168 -19.79 -0.21 -3.10
C PRO A 168 -20.03 0.01 -1.60
N TRP A 169 -21.05 0.81 -1.28
CA TRP A 169 -21.36 1.20 0.09
C TRP A 169 -22.84 1.00 0.41
N PHE A 170 -23.13 0.70 1.67
CA PHE A 170 -24.48 0.51 2.19
C PHE A 170 -24.99 1.74 2.94
N THR A 171 -24.12 2.70 3.23
CA THR A 171 -24.44 3.95 3.93
C THR A 171 -25.16 4.94 3.02
N THR A 172 -25.82 5.94 3.61
CA THR A 172 -26.42 7.03 2.82
C THR A 172 -25.36 7.91 2.19
N GLU A 173 -24.34 8.29 2.96
CA GLU A 173 -23.21 9.08 2.49
C GLU A 173 -22.10 8.16 1.95
N MET A 174 -21.49 8.58 0.84
CA MET A 174 -20.35 7.88 0.25
C MET A 174 -19.11 8.03 1.14
N PRO A 175 -18.39 6.94 1.47
CA PRO A 175 -17.12 7.03 2.18
C PRO A 175 -16.08 7.86 1.40
N ALA A 176 -15.45 8.82 2.08
CA ALA A 176 -14.50 9.75 1.46
C ALA A 176 -13.10 9.16 1.23
N GLU A 177 -12.74 8.09 1.95
CA GLU A 177 -11.38 7.53 1.94
C GLU A 177 -11.40 6.03 1.61
N LEU A 178 -10.29 5.51 1.09
CA LEU A 178 -10.08 4.05 1.00
C LEU A 178 -9.97 3.48 2.43
N PRO A 179 -10.62 2.33 2.72
CA PRO A 179 -10.55 1.73 4.04
C PRO A 179 -9.12 1.34 4.39
N ARG A 180 -8.77 1.56 5.66
CA ARG A 180 -7.49 1.13 6.23
C ARG A 180 -7.52 -0.37 6.52
N PRO A 181 -6.37 -1.04 6.62
CA PRO A 181 -6.33 -2.47 6.94
C PRO A 181 -7.08 -2.87 8.22
N ASP A 182 -7.08 -2.02 9.25
CA ASP A 182 -7.80 -2.22 10.52
C ASP A 182 -9.33 -1.98 10.43
N GLN A 183 -9.80 -1.50 9.28
CA GLN A 183 -11.21 -1.30 8.96
C GLN A 183 -11.80 -2.42 8.09
N LEU A 184 -11.01 -3.45 7.77
CA LEU A 184 -11.48 -4.60 7.00
C LEU A 184 -12.12 -5.63 7.92
N ILE A 185 -13.23 -6.20 7.46
CA ILE A 185 -14.03 -7.20 8.17
C ILE A 185 -14.03 -8.47 7.34
N ARG A 186 -13.47 -9.54 7.90
CA ARG A 186 -13.47 -10.87 7.28
C ARG A 186 -14.64 -11.67 7.85
N ALA A 187 -15.28 -12.51 7.04
CA ALA A 187 -16.40 -13.35 7.49
C ALA A 187 -16.06 -14.27 8.69
N ALA A 188 -14.78 -14.57 8.93
CA ALA A 188 -14.35 -15.33 10.11
C ALA A 188 -14.41 -14.55 11.44
N ASP A 189 -14.57 -13.23 11.40
CA ASP A 189 -14.67 -12.37 12.60
C ASP A 189 -16.12 -12.28 13.14
N GLU A 190 -17.12 -12.87 12.47
CA GLU A 190 -18.50 -13.04 13.00
C GLU A 190 -18.65 -14.22 13.97
N GLY A 191 -17.55 -14.62 14.60
CA GLY A 191 -17.45 -15.76 15.49
C GLY A 191 -17.71 -15.49 16.97
N ASP A 192 -18.40 -14.43 17.39
CA ASP A 192 -19.02 -14.34 18.74
C ASP A 192 -20.00 -13.15 18.85
N GLY A 193 -21.28 -13.36 18.52
CA GLY A 193 -22.30 -12.32 18.72
C GLY A 193 -23.56 -12.51 17.90
N GLY A 194 -24.34 -13.56 18.21
CA GLY A 194 -25.55 -13.88 17.47
C GLY A 194 -26.61 -12.78 17.48
N HIS A 195 -27.39 -12.70 16.39
CA HIS A 195 -28.83 -12.94 16.43
C HIS A 195 -29.31 -13.22 15.00
N GLY A 196 -29.82 -14.43 14.81
CA GLY A 196 -30.67 -14.71 13.66
C GLY A 196 -31.95 -13.89 13.76
N VAL A 197 -32.36 -13.31 12.65
CA VAL A 197 -33.73 -12.83 12.48
C VAL A 197 -34.30 -13.53 11.25
N ARG A 198 -35.20 -14.46 11.55
CA ARG A 198 -36.26 -14.91 10.63
C ARG A 198 -37.30 -13.82 10.49
#